data_AF-A0A535RWR0-F1
#
_entry.id   AF-A0A535RWR0-F1
#
_cell.length_a   1.000
_cell.length_b   1.000
_cell.length_c   1.000
_cell.angle_alpha   90.00
_cell.angle_beta   90.00
_cell.angle_gamma   90.00
#
_symmetry.space_group_name_H-M   'P 1'
#
loop_
_entity.id
_entity.type
_entity.pdbx_description
1 polymer ?
#
loop_
_entity_poly.entity_id
_entity_poly.type
_entity_poly.pdbx_seq_one_letter_code
_entity_poly.pdbx_strand_id
1 'polypeptide(L)' 'ELSRQWVTWHVIEHDLHHGGELSFSLGAHGLAAPDL' A
#
# COMPACT_ATOMS: atom_id res chain seq x y z
N GLU A 1 -11.33 -8.02 21.32
CA GLU A 1 -9.94 -7.94 20.83
C GLU A 1 -9.91 -8.23 19.33
N LEU A 2 -8.97 -7.63 18.60
CA LEU A 2 -8.74 -7.93 17.18
C LEU A 2 -7.91 -9.21 17.08
N SER A 3 -8.26 -10.13 16.19
CA SER A 3 -7.49 -11.35 16.00
C SER A 3 -6.15 -11.04 15.33
N ARG A 4 -5.13 -11.85 15.62
CA ARG A 4 -3.83 -11.73 14.92
C ARG A 4 -3.98 -11.88 13.41
N GLN A 5 -4.88 -12.75 12.96
CA GLN A 5 -5.19 -12.92 11.54
C GLN A 5 -5.73 -11.62 10.93
N TRP A 6 -6.66 -10.96 11.62
CA TRP A 6 -7.21 -9.69 11.17
C TRP A 6 -6.11 -8.64 11.08
N VAL A 7 -5.25 -8.51 12.10
CA VAL A 7 -4.15 -7.53 12.10
C VAL A 7 -3.19 -7.78 10.94
N THR A 8 -2.77 -9.03 10.73
CA THR A 8 -1.87 -9.38 9.61
C THR A 8 -2.49 -9.02 8.27
N TRP A 9 -3.75 -9.41 8.04
CA TRP A 9 -4.42 -9.11 6.77
C TRP A 9 -4.62 -7.60 6.58
N HIS A 10 -5.02 -6.90 7.64
CA HIS A 10 -5.25 -5.48 7.61
C HIS A 10 -4.00 -4.68 7.24
N VAL A 11 -2.84 -5.04 7.79
CA VAL A 11 -1.56 -4.36 7.45
C VAL A 11 -1.17 -4.63 6.00
N ILE A 12 -1.40 -5.85 5.48
CA ILE A 12 -1.14 -6.16 4.06
C ILE A 12 -2.04 -5.35 3.15
N GLU A 13 -3.36 -5.28 3.42
CA GLU A 13 -4.29 -4.46 2.64
C GLU A 13 -3.93 -2.97 2.69
N HIS A 14 -3.57 -2.48 3.86
CA HIS A 14 -3.19 -1.09 4.07
C HIS A 14 -1.94 -0.72 3.27
N ASP A 15 -0.92 -1.58 3.25
CA ASP A 15 0.32 -1.33 2.50
C ASP A 15 0.07 -1.35 0.97
N LEU A 16 -0.74 -2.30 0.49
CA LEU A 16 -1.13 -2.34 -0.93
C LEU A 16 -1.98 -1.13 -1.33
N HIS A 17 -2.91 -0.69 -0.48
CA HIS A 17 -3.77 0.46 -0.74
C HIS A 17 -2.95 1.74 -0.88
N HIS A 18 -2.15 2.08 0.14
CA HIS A 18 -1.33 3.30 0.12
C HIS A 18 -0.16 3.20 -0.86
N GLY A 19 0.41 2.02 -1.09
CA GLY A 19 1.38 1.78 -2.14
C GLY A 19 0.82 2.06 -3.53
N GLY A 20 -0.45 1.71 -3.77
CA GLY A 20 -1.20 2.05 -4.98
C GLY A 20 -1.40 3.56 -5.13
N GLU A 21 -1.82 4.25 -4.07
CA GLU A 21 -1.98 5.71 -4.06
C GLU A 21 -0.66 6.43 -4.38
N LEU A 22 0.44 6.03 -3.73
CA LEU A 22 1.77 6.58 -3.99
C LEU A 22 2.21 6.35 -5.43
N SER A 23 2.07 5.12 -5.94
CA SER A 23 2.44 4.76 -7.31
C SER A 23 1.64 5.57 -8.33
N PHE A 24 0.34 5.76 -8.09
CA PHE A 24 -0.53 6.57 -8.94
C PHE A 24 -0.09 8.04 -8.97
N SER A 25 0.15 8.64 -7.79
CA SER A 25 0.61 10.02 -7.69
C SER A 25 1.97 10.22 -8.36
N LEU A 26 2.93 9.31 -8.17
CA LEU A 26 4.24 9.36 -8.83
C LEU A 26 4.10 9.29 -10.35
N GLY A 27 3.26 8.37 -10.86
CA GLY A 27 2.96 8.26 -12.28
C GLY A 27 2.34 9.54 -12.86
N ALA A 28 1.45 10.21 -12.12
CA ALA A 28 0.87 11.50 -12.53
C ALA A 28 1.94 12.62 -12.64
N HIS A 29 3.08 12.48 -11.96
CA HIS A 29 4.22 13.39 -12.04
C HIS A 29 5.36 12.90 -12.96
N GLY A 30 5.15 11.80 -13.70
CA GLY A 30 6.18 11.22 -14.58
C GLY A 30 7.36 10.60 -13.82
N LEU A 31 7.18 10.29 -12.54
CA LEU A 31 8.17 9.64 -11.69
C LEU A 31 7.93 8.12 -11.65
N ALA A 32 9.00 7.35 -11.48
CA ALA A 32 8.89 5.90 -11.30
C ALA A 32 8.29 5.57 -9.92
N ALA A 33 7.50 4.49 -9.88
CA ALA A 33 7.05 3.92 -8.61
C ALA A 33 8.23 3.30 -7.84
N PRO A 34 8.13 3.15 -6.51
CA PRO A 34 9.15 2.44 -5.72
C PRO A 34 9.29 0.98 -6.19
N ASP A 35 10.52 0.50 -6.24
CA ASP A 35 10.82 -0.92 -6.46
C ASP A 35 10.66 -1.65 -5.12
N LEU A 36 9.58 -2.44 -5.00
CA LEU A 36 9.15 -3.13 -3.77
C LEU A 36 9.23 -4.66 -3.94
#